data_AF-A0A495TU24-F1
#
_entry.id   AF-A0A495TU24-F1
#
_cell.length_a   1.000
_cell.length_b   1.000
_cell.length_c   1.000
_cell.angle_alpha   90.00
_cell.angle_beta   90.00
_cell.angle_gamma   90.00
#
_symmetry.space_group_name_H-M   'P 1'
#
loop_
_entity.id
_entity.type
_entity.pdbx_description
1 polymer ?
#
loop_
_entity_poly.entity_id
_entity_poly.type
_entity_poly.pdbx_seq_one_letter_code
_entity_poly.pdbx_strand_id
1 'polypeptide(L)'
;MVAFPSSAVSTWGGAVVFLNVLLTRLGVPIPAVPVLLFAGSAIAAGTLSFWPILGAAVFGAVLGDGAWFTAGRLYGRKLLAMLGRLSPAVDLRVETARSLFERFGVPLVSISKFVPGLGFITPPLMGTTAVDIRIYAVWDLASALAWATFWLLGGAAAQRELHMLRDFVESRGGTIVDILVGVALIFLLYRLYQRRRERRQLADATSAQRAAGGWRRIAPSLVLDARPDTPAFEPRRIPGALALDPHSPEQIDGALRAHDIVIYCICPDSATAVEVTQRMRSNGYTRIRALRGGLDAWQRRGFPVEALTPADEPGIGKRAPPPRGDARGAITLRGFAPRSSAGT
;
A
#
# COMPACT_ATOMS: atom_id res chain seq x y z
N MET A 1 -51.25 -3.24 -17.16
CA MET A 1 -50.01 -3.94 -17.54
C MET A 1 -49.34 -3.12 -18.64
N VAL A 2 -48.28 -2.39 -18.32
CA VAL A 2 -47.51 -1.64 -19.32
C VAL A 2 -46.58 -2.65 -20.01
N ALA A 3 -46.85 -2.97 -21.27
CA ALA A 3 -46.00 -3.85 -22.05
C ALA A 3 -44.73 -3.07 -22.46
N PHE A 4 -43.61 -3.34 -21.78
CA PHE A 4 -42.33 -2.78 -22.18
C PHE A 4 -41.85 -3.47 -23.47
N PRO A 5 -41.48 -2.72 -24.53
CA PRO A 5 -40.84 -3.31 -25.70
C PRO A 5 -39.60 -4.09 -25.29
N SER A 6 -39.33 -5.24 -25.91
CA SER A 6 -38.15 -6.07 -25.63
C SER A 6 -36.83 -5.30 -25.85
N SER A 7 -36.81 -4.30 -26.72
CA SER A 7 -35.70 -3.35 -26.89
C SER A 7 -35.52 -2.38 -25.72
N ALA A 8 -36.60 -2.01 -25.03
CA ALA A 8 -36.52 -1.24 -23.80
C ALA A 8 -35.98 -2.11 -22.67
N VAL A 9 -36.47 -3.33 -22.47
CA VAL A 9 -35.97 -4.20 -21.39
C VAL A 9 -34.46 -4.49 -21.53
N SER A 10 -33.96 -4.70 -22.75
CA SER A 10 -32.52 -4.87 -22.99
C SER A 10 -31.70 -3.59 -22.77
N THR A 11 -32.22 -2.43 -23.19
CA THR A 11 -31.55 -1.14 -23.02
C THR A 11 -31.54 -0.68 -21.55
N TRP A 12 -32.65 -0.85 -20.83
CA TRP A 12 -32.77 -0.50 -19.43
C TRP A 12 -31.99 -1.46 -18.53
N GLY A 13 -31.97 -2.77 -18.85
CA GLY A 13 -31.12 -3.75 -18.18
C GLY A 13 -29.63 -3.44 -18.36
N GLY A 14 -29.21 -3.12 -19.59
CA GLY A 14 -27.83 -2.69 -19.88
C GLY A 14 -27.46 -1.40 -19.15
N ALA A 15 -28.33 -0.38 -19.17
CA ALA A 15 -28.08 0.88 -18.50
C ALA A 15 -27.94 0.72 -16.97
N VAL A 16 -28.79 -0.10 -16.34
CA VAL A 16 -28.72 -0.38 -14.90
C VAL A 16 -27.40 -1.08 -14.56
N VAL A 17 -27.01 -2.10 -15.34
CA VAL A 17 -25.73 -2.81 -15.13
C VAL A 17 -24.55 -1.87 -15.34
N PHE A 18 -24.56 -1.07 -16.41
CA PHE A 18 -23.52 -0.09 -16.69
C PHE A 18 -23.35 0.90 -15.54
N LEU A 19 -24.43 1.57 -15.12
CA LEU A 19 -24.40 2.57 -14.05
C LEU A 19 -23.99 1.94 -12.72
N ASN A 20 -24.53 0.76 -12.39
CA ASN A 20 -24.18 0.05 -11.17
C ASN A 20 -22.69 -0.29 -11.12
N VAL A 21 -22.14 -0.88 -12.18
CA VAL A 21 -20.73 -1.24 -12.24
C VAL A 21 -19.85 0.01 -12.23
N LEU A 22 -20.19 1.04 -13.01
CA LEU A 22 -19.45 2.30 -13.05
C LEU A 22 -19.39 2.96 -11.66
N LEU A 23 -20.53 3.13 -10.99
CA LEU A 23 -20.58 3.73 -9.66
C LEU A 23 -19.78 2.91 -8.64
N THR A 24 -19.91 1.58 -8.69
CA THR A 24 -19.14 0.69 -7.82
C THR A 24 -17.64 0.89 -8.01
N ARG A 25 -17.20 0.99 -9.27
CA ARG A 25 -15.78 1.15 -9.64
C ARG A 25 -15.25 2.53 -9.29
N LEU A 26 -16.10 3.57 -9.37
CA LEU A 26 -15.81 4.92 -8.86
C LEU A 26 -15.76 4.99 -7.32
N GLY A 27 -16.04 3.89 -6.60
CA GLY A 27 -15.87 3.79 -5.15
C GLY A 27 -17.17 3.98 -4.35
N VAL A 28 -18.31 4.14 -5.04
CA VAL A 28 -19.62 4.14 -4.39
C VAL A 28 -19.85 2.75 -3.78
N PRO A 29 -20.29 2.64 -2.51
CA PRO A 29 -20.47 1.36 -1.81
C PRO A 29 -21.70 0.58 -2.29
N ILE A 30 -21.90 0.47 -3.60
CA ILE A 30 -22.97 -0.33 -4.19
C ILE A 30 -22.36 -1.69 -4.57
N PRO A 31 -23.00 -2.82 -4.25
CA PRO A 31 -22.47 -4.12 -4.59
C PRO A 31 -22.77 -4.45 -6.06
N ALA A 32 -21.73 -4.52 -6.91
CA ALA A 32 -21.88 -4.88 -8.32
C ALA A 32 -22.12 -6.38 -8.56
N VAL A 33 -21.55 -7.24 -7.73
CA VAL A 33 -21.63 -8.71 -7.89
C VAL A 33 -23.07 -9.23 -7.84
N PRO A 34 -23.94 -8.84 -6.88
CA PRO A 34 -25.33 -9.26 -6.86
C PRO A 34 -26.10 -8.84 -8.11
N VAL A 35 -25.88 -7.62 -8.60
CA VAL A 35 -26.53 -7.13 -9.82
C VAL A 35 -26.13 -7.97 -11.04
N LEU A 36 -24.84 -8.32 -11.16
CA LEU A 36 -24.37 -9.21 -12.23
C LEU A 36 -24.90 -10.64 -12.09
N LEU A 37 -25.03 -11.17 -10.87
CA LEU A 37 -25.64 -12.49 -10.65
C LEU A 37 -27.11 -12.51 -11.06
N PHE A 38 -27.89 -11.49 -10.67
CA PHE A 38 -29.28 -11.37 -11.09
C PHE A 38 -29.41 -11.15 -12.61
N ALA A 39 -28.54 -10.34 -13.20
CA ALA A 39 -28.50 -10.16 -14.65
C ALA A 39 -28.17 -11.48 -15.37
N GLY A 40 -27.23 -12.27 -14.84
CA GLY A 40 -26.90 -13.61 -15.34
C GLY A 40 -28.08 -14.58 -15.29
N SER A 41 -28.80 -14.62 -14.17
CA SER A 41 -30.02 -15.42 -14.03
C SER A 41 -31.11 -14.98 -15.03
N ALA A 42 -31.31 -13.67 -15.20
CA ALA A 42 -32.24 -13.10 -16.16
C ALA A 42 -31.86 -13.43 -17.63
N ILE A 43 -30.56 -13.53 -17.93
CA ILE A 43 -30.06 -14.00 -19.23
C ILE A 43 -30.42 -15.48 -19.43
N ALA A 44 -30.21 -16.33 -18.42
CA ALA A 44 -30.58 -17.75 -18.50
C ALA A 44 -32.10 -17.96 -18.62
N ALA A 45 -32.91 -17.09 -18.01
CA ALA A 45 -34.36 -17.07 -18.17
C ALA A 45 -34.85 -16.53 -19.53
N GLY A 46 -33.93 -16.09 -20.41
CA GLY A 46 -34.26 -15.58 -21.75
C GLY A 46 -34.81 -14.15 -21.78
N THR A 47 -34.78 -13.43 -20.65
CA THR A 47 -35.32 -12.06 -20.54
C THR A 47 -34.31 -10.97 -20.94
N LEU A 48 -33.01 -11.27 -20.83
CA LEU A 48 -31.92 -10.37 -21.21
C LEU A 48 -30.96 -11.07 -22.18
N SER A 49 -30.33 -10.30 -23.06
CA SER A 49 -29.31 -10.81 -23.97
C SER A 49 -27.92 -10.71 -23.33
N PHE A 50 -27.09 -11.73 -23.51
CA PHE A 50 -25.75 -11.80 -22.89
C PHE A 50 -24.82 -10.68 -23.35
N TRP A 51 -24.68 -10.46 -24.67
CA TRP A 51 -23.68 -9.54 -25.23
C TRP A 51 -23.87 -8.07 -24.82
N PRO A 52 -25.09 -7.48 -24.87
CA PRO A 52 -25.28 -6.10 -24.43
C PRO A 52 -25.00 -5.90 -22.94
N ILE A 53 -25.37 -6.88 -22.10
CA ILE A 53 -25.14 -6.83 -20.65
C ILE A 53 -23.65 -6.96 -20.33
N LEU A 54 -22.96 -7.90 -20.99
CA LEU A 54 -21.52 -8.05 -20.85
C LEU A 54 -20.79 -6.77 -21.28
N GLY A 55 -21.17 -6.21 -22.43
CA GLY A 55 -20.64 -4.94 -22.92
C GLY A 55 -20.83 -3.82 -21.91
N ALA A 56 -22.06 -3.63 -21.42
CA ALA A 56 -22.38 -2.63 -20.40
C ALA A 56 -21.54 -2.78 -19.13
N ALA A 57 -21.38 -4.00 -18.61
CA ALA A 57 -20.57 -4.28 -17.43
C ALA A 57 -19.09 -3.96 -17.66
N VAL A 58 -18.55 -4.38 -18.82
CA VAL A 58 -17.14 -4.16 -19.18
C VAL A 58 -16.85 -2.67 -19.37
N PHE A 59 -17.70 -1.95 -20.12
CA PHE A 59 -17.55 -0.51 -20.33
C PHE A 59 -17.61 0.27 -19.01
N GLY A 60 -18.57 -0.04 -18.15
CA GLY A 60 -18.66 0.59 -16.82
C GLY A 60 -17.42 0.33 -15.97
N ALA A 61 -16.86 -0.89 -16.04
CA ALA A 61 -15.65 -1.25 -15.32
C ALA A 61 -14.41 -0.50 -15.83
N VAL A 62 -14.18 -0.51 -17.14
CA VAL A 62 -13.02 0.14 -17.77
C VAL A 62 -13.06 1.65 -17.58
N LEU A 63 -14.23 2.29 -17.68
CA LEU A 63 -14.36 3.73 -17.43
C LEU A 63 -14.08 4.09 -15.98
N GLY A 64 -14.59 3.31 -15.02
CA GLY A 64 -14.35 3.56 -13.60
C GLY A 64 -12.89 3.34 -13.20
N ASP A 65 -12.30 2.22 -13.64
CA ASP A 65 -10.90 1.90 -13.35
C ASP A 65 -9.94 2.85 -14.09
N GLY A 66 -10.26 3.21 -15.35
CA GLY A 66 -9.55 4.22 -16.12
C GLY A 66 -9.58 5.61 -15.47
N ALA A 67 -10.70 6.05 -14.91
CA ALA A 67 -10.79 7.31 -14.18
C ALA A 67 -9.84 7.34 -12.98
N TRP A 68 -9.77 6.23 -12.22
CA TRP A 68 -8.83 6.10 -11.11
C TRP A 68 -7.37 6.01 -11.56
N PHE A 69 -7.09 5.31 -12.65
CA PHE A 69 -5.75 5.25 -13.24
C PHE A 69 -5.27 6.64 -13.66
N THR A 70 -6.09 7.40 -14.37
CA THR A 70 -5.76 8.78 -14.76
C THR A 70 -5.63 9.69 -13.55
N ALA A 71 -6.49 9.56 -12.53
CA ALA A 71 -6.35 10.28 -11.28
C ALA A 71 -5.02 9.94 -10.57
N GLY A 72 -4.64 8.67 -10.53
CA GLY A 72 -3.34 8.22 -10.04
C GLY A 72 -2.18 8.83 -10.81
N ARG A 73 -2.30 8.94 -12.14
CA ARG A 73 -1.27 9.53 -13.01
C ARG A 73 -1.11 11.03 -12.83
N LEU A 74 -2.21 11.77 -12.70
CA LEU A 74 -2.20 13.22 -12.56
C LEU A 74 -1.82 13.68 -11.15
N TYR A 75 -2.35 13.00 -10.12
CA TYR A 75 -2.20 13.42 -8.72
C TYR A 75 -1.11 12.64 -7.96
N GLY A 76 -0.68 11.49 -8.48
CA GLY A 76 0.44 10.72 -7.98
C GLY A 76 0.34 10.39 -6.48
N ARG A 77 1.45 10.62 -5.78
CA ARG A 77 1.59 10.39 -4.32
C ARG A 77 0.61 11.22 -3.48
N LYS A 78 0.11 12.36 -3.96
CA LYS A 78 -0.86 13.18 -3.22
C LYS A 78 -2.22 12.50 -3.08
N LEU A 79 -2.67 11.78 -4.12
CA LEU A 79 -3.92 11.01 -4.08
C LEU A 79 -3.82 9.83 -3.12
N LEU A 80 -2.73 9.06 -3.22
CA LEU A 80 -2.46 7.95 -2.30
C LEU A 80 -2.33 8.43 -0.86
N ALA A 81 -1.64 9.56 -0.61
CA ALA A 81 -1.54 10.14 0.72
C ALA A 81 -2.88 10.66 1.26
N MET A 82 -3.76 11.20 0.39
CA MET A 82 -5.12 11.59 0.79
C MET A 82 -5.96 10.35 1.16
N LEU A 83 -5.89 9.29 0.34
CA LEU A 83 -6.56 8.02 0.57
C LEU A 83 -6.08 7.34 1.87
N GLY A 84 -4.77 7.37 2.12
CA GLY A 84 -4.14 6.93 3.37
C GLY A 84 -4.58 7.73 4.59
N ARG A 85 -4.64 9.07 4.46
CA ARG A 85 -5.15 9.96 5.53
C ARG A 85 -6.61 9.69 5.89
N LEU A 86 -7.43 9.20 4.96
CA LEU A 86 -8.84 8.88 5.20
C LEU A 86 -9.01 7.61 6.07
N SER A 87 -8.08 6.66 5.99
CA SER A 87 -8.09 5.47 6.86
C SER A 87 -6.75 4.73 6.86
N PRO A 88 -6.19 4.35 8.03
CA PRO A 88 -4.99 3.50 8.11
C PRO A 88 -5.14 2.13 7.44
N ALA A 89 -6.38 1.62 7.31
CA ALA A 89 -6.66 0.40 6.56
C ALA A 89 -6.46 0.55 5.04
N VAL A 90 -6.53 1.78 4.52
CA VAL A 90 -6.23 2.07 3.12
C VAL A 90 -4.72 2.11 2.91
N ASP A 91 -3.94 2.67 3.84
CA ASP A 91 -2.47 2.63 3.79
C ASP A 91 -1.94 1.19 3.72
N LEU A 92 -2.41 0.29 4.60
CA LEU A 92 -2.03 -1.13 4.58
C LEU A 92 -2.34 -1.80 3.24
N ARG A 93 -3.50 -1.50 2.64
CA ARG A 93 -3.89 -2.09 1.36
C ARG A 93 -3.10 -1.51 0.18
N VAL A 94 -2.69 -0.23 0.26
CA VAL A 94 -1.77 0.39 -0.70
C VAL A 94 -0.40 -0.30 -0.66
N GLU A 95 0.12 -0.59 0.54
CA GLU A 95 1.40 -1.27 0.70
C GLU A 95 1.34 -2.74 0.21
N THR A 96 0.27 -3.46 0.54
CA THR A 96 0.05 -4.81 -0.01
C THR A 96 -0.07 -4.79 -1.53
N ALA A 97 -0.79 -3.83 -2.10
CA ALA A 97 -0.91 -3.68 -3.55
C ALA A 97 0.45 -3.34 -4.19
N ARG A 98 1.28 -2.54 -3.54
CA ARG A 98 2.63 -2.19 -3.99
C ARG A 98 3.58 -3.39 -3.99
N SER A 99 3.66 -4.14 -2.88
CA SER A 99 4.52 -5.33 -2.80
C SER A 99 4.11 -6.41 -3.81
N LEU A 100 2.80 -6.61 -4.01
CA LEU A 100 2.31 -7.50 -5.06
C LEU A 100 2.64 -6.97 -6.45
N PHE A 101 2.60 -5.65 -6.67
CA PHE A 101 2.98 -5.06 -7.94
C PHE A 101 4.47 -5.23 -8.23
N GLU A 102 5.33 -5.01 -7.25
CA GLU A 102 6.78 -5.22 -7.40
C GLU A 102 7.11 -6.67 -7.80
N ARG A 103 6.29 -7.64 -7.36
CA ARG A 103 6.47 -9.05 -7.69
C ARG A 103 5.80 -9.50 -9.00
N PHE A 104 4.60 -9.01 -9.31
CA PHE A 104 3.76 -9.52 -10.41
C PHE A 104 3.55 -8.53 -11.55
N GLY A 105 3.87 -7.24 -11.38
CA GLY A 105 3.76 -6.21 -12.40
C GLY A 105 2.33 -5.95 -12.89
N VAL A 106 2.20 -5.58 -14.15
CA VAL A 106 0.91 -5.23 -14.80
C VAL A 106 -0.14 -6.36 -14.78
N PRO A 107 0.22 -7.65 -14.96
CA PRO A 107 -0.74 -8.76 -14.83
C PRO A 107 -1.52 -8.80 -13.51
N LEU A 108 -1.02 -8.16 -12.44
CA LEU A 108 -1.74 -8.03 -11.17
C LEU A 108 -3.12 -7.38 -11.32
N VAL A 109 -3.31 -6.48 -12.29
CA VAL A 109 -4.61 -5.85 -12.58
C VAL A 109 -5.70 -6.91 -12.75
N SER A 110 -5.39 -7.99 -13.47
CA SER A 110 -6.34 -9.08 -13.72
C SER A 110 -6.79 -9.80 -12.47
N ILE A 111 -5.85 -10.13 -11.58
CA ILE A 111 -6.12 -10.90 -10.37
C ILE A 111 -6.79 -10.00 -9.31
N SER A 112 -6.36 -8.74 -9.23
CA SER A 112 -6.85 -7.78 -8.23
C SER A 112 -8.37 -7.57 -8.28
N LYS A 113 -8.99 -7.72 -9.45
CA LYS A 113 -10.43 -7.49 -9.67
C LYS A 113 -11.33 -8.51 -8.97
N PHE A 114 -10.80 -9.70 -8.69
CA PHE A 114 -11.48 -10.76 -7.95
C PHE A 114 -11.30 -10.64 -6.44
N VAL A 115 -10.33 -9.85 -5.97
CA VAL A 115 -10.03 -9.69 -4.55
C VAL A 115 -10.64 -8.37 -4.05
N PRO A 116 -11.63 -8.43 -3.13
CA PRO A 116 -12.24 -7.23 -2.57
C PRO A 116 -11.18 -6.30 -1.95
N GLY A 117 -11.23 -5.02 -2.31
CA GLY A 117 -10.31 -4.00 -1.82
C GLY A 117 -9.04 -3.81 -2.64
N LEU A 118 -8.44 -4.88 -3.20
CA LEU A 118 -7.27 -4.74 -4.08
C LEU A 118 -7.67 -4.09 -5.41
N GLY A 119 -8.73 -4.58 -6.06
CA GLY A 119 -9.18 -4.04 -7.35
C GLY A 119 -9.58 -2.56 -7.35
N PHE A 120 -9.82 -1.95 -6.18
CA PHE A 120 -10.08 -0.51 -6.06
C PHE A 120 -8.79 0.32 -5.94
N ILE A 121 -7.73 -0.26 -5.35
CA ILE A 121 -6.47 0.44 -5.06
C ILE A 121 -5.44 0.23 -6.18
N THR A 122 -5.54 -0.88 -6.90
CA THR A 122 -4.63 -1.19 -8.01
C THR A 122 -4.68 -0.15 -9.14
N PRO A 123 -5.85 0.31 -9.65
CA PRO A 123 -5.88 1.32 -10.71
C PRO A 123 -5.17 2.64 -10.37
N PRO A 124 -5.45 3.33 -9.25
CA PRO A 124 -4.75 4.56 -8.92
C PRO A 124 -3.26 4.33 -8.62
N LEU A 125 -2.90 3.18 -8.02
CA LEU A 125 -1.50 2.82 -7.80
C LEU A 125 -0.75 2.66 -9.13
N MET A 126 -1.31 1.91 -10.08
CA MET A 126 -0.75 1.73 -11.43
C MET A 126 -0.59 3.07 -12.16
N GLY A 127 -1.53 4.01 -11.97
CA GLY A 127 -1.43 5.36 -12.52
C GLY A 127 -0.16 6.10 -12.09
N THR A 128 0.33 5.86 -10.86
CA THR A 128 1.57 6.47 -10.33
C THR A 128 2.86 5.89 -10.92
N THR A 129 2.76 4.76 -11.62
CA THR A 129 3.90 4.07 -12.25
C THR A 129 4.10 4.52 -13.70
N ALA A 130 5.26 4.19 -14.27
CA ALA A 130 5.62 4.49 -15.65
C ALA A 130 4.95 3.60 -16.72
N VAL A 131 3.91 2.84 -16.36
CA VAL A 131 3.24 1.91 -17.28
C VAL A 131 2.46 2.66 -18.38
N ASP A 132 2.63 2.26 -19.64
CA ASP A 132 1.86 2.84 -20.74
C ASP A 132 0.35 2.67 -20.57
N ILE A 133 -0.42 3.71 -20.88
CA ILE A 133 -1.88 3.69 -20.79
C ILE A 133 -2.50 2.59 -21.66
N ARG A 134 -1.89 2.27 -22.81
CA ARG A 134 -2.36 1.22 -23.72
C ARG A 134 -2.18 -0.17 -23.11
N ILE A 135 -1.02 -0.43 -22.50
CA ILE A 135 -0.73 -1.71 -21.85
C ILE A 135 -1.70 -1.90 -20.68
N TYR A 136 -1.88 -0.86 -19.85
CA TYR A 136 -2.86 -0.90 -18.77
C TYR A 136 -4.29 -1.15 -19.29
N ALA A 137 -4.73 -0.42 -20.32
CA ALA A 137 -6.09 -0.55 -20.86
C ALA A 137 -6.36 -1.97 -21.42
N VAL A 138 -5.38 -2.61 -22.07
CA VAL A 138 -5.54 -3.99 -22.57
C VAL A 138 -5.69 -4.97 -21.42
N TRP A 139 -4.85 -4.88 -20.39
CA TRP A 139 -4.93 -5.74 -19.23
C TRP A 139 -6.20 -5.50 -18.40
N ASP A 140 -6.60 -4.24 -18.23
CA ASP A 140 -7.84 -3.91 -17.54
C ASP A 140 -9.06 -4.40 -18.33
N LEU A 141 -9.08 -4.24 -19.65
CA LEU A 141 -10.16 -4.77 -20.50
C LEU A 141 -10.26 -6.29 -20.40
N ALA A 142 -9.14 -7.01 -20.49
CA ALA A 142 -9.11 -8.46 -20.34
C ALA A 142 -9.62 -8.89 -18.94
N SER A 143 -9.20 -8.17 -17.90
CA SER A 143 -9.68 -8.41 -16.53
C SER A 143 -11.18 -8.16 -16.37
N ALA A 144 -11.68 -7.07 -16.97
CA ALA A 144 -13.07 -6.68 -16.91
C ALA A 144 -13.95 -7.70 -17.61
N LEU A 145 -13.50 -8.19 -18.77
CA LEU A 145 -14.19 -9.22 -19.54
C LEU A 145 -14.24 -10.54 -18.76
N ALA A 146 -13.12 -11.00 -18.22
CA ALA A 146 -13.05 -12.22 -17.43
C ALA A 146 -13.93 -12.14 -16.18
N TRP A 147 -13.85 -11.02 -15.44
CA TRP A 147 -14.63 -10.80 -14.23
C TRP A 147 -16.13 -10.71 -14.51
N ALA A 148 -16.55 -9.92 -15.51
CA ALA A 148 -17.97 -9.77 -15.84
C ALA A 148 -18.56 -11.09 -16.35
N THR A 149 -17.83 -11.80 -17.22
CA THR A 149 -18.24 -13.12 -17.72
C THR A 149 -18.38 -14.12 -16.58
N PHE A 150 -17.42 -14.18 -15.66
CA PHE A 150 -17.45 -15.08 -14.51
C PHE A 150 -18.72 -14.90 -13.67
N TRP A 151 -19.07 -13.66 -13.32
CA TRP A 151 -20.26 -13.40 -12.51
C TRP A 151 -21.57 -13.58 -13.28
N LEU A 152 -21.62 -13.21 -14.56
CA LEU A 152 -22.81 -13.45 -15.39
C LEU A 152 -23.07 -14.93 -15.59
N LEU A 153 -22.03 -15.73 -15.88
CA LEU A 153 -22.15 -17.19 -15.99
C LEU A 153 -22.49 -17.82 -14.64
N GLY A 154 -21.91 -17.33 -13.53
CA GLY A 154 -22.29 -17.75 -12.18
C GLY A 154 -23.76 -17.51 -11.87
N GLY A 155 -24.30 -16.35 -12.28
CA GLY A 155 -25.72 -16.03 -12.17
C GLY A 155 -26.61 -16.93 -13.02
N ALA A 156 -26.18 -17.23 -14.25
CA ALA A 156 -26.87 -18.15 -15.14
C ALA A 156 -26.87 -19.59 -14.60
N ALA A 157 -25.76 -20.05 -14.01
CA ALA A 157 -25.67 -21.36 -13.37
C ALA A 157 -26.54 -21.45 -12.10
N ALA A 158 -26.59 -20.36 -11.32
CA ALA A 158 -27.41 -20.25 -10.11
C ALA A 158 -28.86 -19.81 -10.38
N GLN A 159 -29.33 -19.85 -11.63
CA GLN A 159 -30.64 -19.33 -12.04
C GLN A 159 -31.78 -19.90 -11.18
N ARG A 160 -31.78 -21.21 -10.93
CA ARG A 160 -32.81 -21.89 -10.13
C ARG A 160 -32.85 -21.40 -8.68
N GLU A 161 -31.70 -21.29 -8.03
CA GLU A 161 -31.58 -20.81 -6.64
C GLU A 161 -32.01 -19.34 -6.52
N LEU A 162 -31.62 -18.51 -7.48
CA LEU A 162 -31.99 -17.10 -7.52
C LEU A 162 -33.48 -16.89 -7.79
N HIS A 163 -34.11 -17.76 -8.60
CA HIS A 163 -35.56 -17.77 -8.77
C HIS A 163 -36.28 -18.16 -7.49
N MET A 164 -35.86 -19.21 -6.79
CA MET A 164 -36.48 -19.59 -5.51
C MET A 164 -36.37 -18.47 -4.47
N LEU A 165 -35.22 -17.79 -4.39
CA LEU A 165 -35.04 -16.63 -3.54
C LEU A 165 -35.99 -15.48 -3.91
N ARG A 166 -36.13 -15.21 -5.22
CA ARG A 166 -37.05 -14.20 -5.72
C ARG A 166 -38.50 -14.54 -5.36
N ASP A 167 -38.95 -15.75 -5.64
CA ASP A 167 -40.32 -16.21 -5.38
C ASP A 167 -40.64 -16.15 -3.88
N PHE A 168 -39.67 -16.50 -3.02
CA PHE A 168 -39.80 -16.37 -1.57
C PHE A 168 -39.98 -14.92 -1.13
N VAL A 169 -39.26 -13.97 -1.74
CA VAL A 169 -39.38 -12.54 -1.42
C VAL A 169 -40.69 -11.96 -1.96
N GLU A 170 -41.09 -12.33 -3.18
CA GLU A 170 -42.36 -11.92 -3.78
C GLU A 170 -43.56 -12.46 -2.99
N SER A 171 -43.49 -13.70 -2.47
CA SER A 171 -44.54 -14.26 -1.60
C SER A 171 -44.73 -13.50 -0.28
N ARG A 172 -43.74 -12.69 0.12
CA ARG A 172 -43.79 -11.81 1.29
C ARG A 172 -44.11 -10.35 0.92
N GLY A 173 -44.47 -10.09 -0.33
CA GLY A 173 -44.79 -8.75 -0.85
C GLY A 173 -43.58 -7.89 -1.21
N GLY A 174 -42.37 -8.46 -1.23
CA GLY A 174 -41.15 -7.76 -1.62
C GLY A 174 -40.87 -7.84 -3.12
N THR A 175 -39.94 -7.03 -3.59
CA THR A 175 -39.49 -6.95 -4.98
C THR A 175 -38.00 -7.24 -5.12
N ILE A 176 -37.52 -7.43 -6.35
CA ILE A 176 -36.07 -7.56 -6.64
C ILE A 176 -35.29 -6.33 -6.14
N VAL A 177 -35.91 -5.15 -6.16
CA VAL A 177 -35.30 -3.92 -5.62
C VAL A 177 -35.05 -4.05 -4.13
N ASP A 178 -35.97 -4.65 -3.37
CA ASP A 178 -35.80 -4.88 -1.92
C ASP A 178 -34.65 -5.85 -1.63
N ILE A 179 -34.44 -6.86 -2.48
CA ILE A 179 -33.28 -7.76 -2.36
C ILE A 179 -31.99 -6.99 -2.59
N LEU A 180 -31.91 -6.20 -3.66
CA LEU A 180 -30.72 -5.40 -3.97
C LEU A 180 -30.42 -4.36 -2.88
N VAL A 181 -31.47 -3.69 -2.37
CA VAL A 181 -31.37 -2.74 -1.26
C VAL A 181 -30.94 -3.45 0.03
N GLY A 182 -31.49 -4.62 0.32
CA GLY A 182 -31.11 -5.45 1.46
C GLY A 182 -29.64 -5.86 1.40
N VAL A 183 -29.15 -6.34 0.25
CA VAL A 183 -27.74 -6.69 0.06
C VAL A 183 -26.84 -5.45 0.15
N ALA A 184 -27.26 -4.32 -0.43
CA ALA A 184 -26.53 -3.05 -0.32
C ALA A 184 -26.45 -2.56 1.13
N LEU A 185 -27.54 -2.65 1.90
CA LEU A 185 -27.60 -2.30 3.33
C LEU A 185 -26.73 -3.23 4.17
N ILE A 186 -26.82 -4.55 3.97
CA ILE A 186 -25.97 -5.53 4.66
C ILE A 186 -24.50 -5.24 4.36
N PHE A 187 -24.16 -4.99 3.09
CA PHE A 187 -22.81 -4.63 2.68
C PHE A 187 -22.34 -3.32 3.32
N LEU A 188 -23.19 -2.30 3.36
CA LEU A 188 -22.89 -1.01 4.00
C LEU A 188 -22.68 -1.18 5.51
N LEU A 189 -23.56 -1.91 6.20
CA LEU A 189 -23.46 -2.21 7.63
C LEU A 189 -22.20 -3.02 7.93
N TYR A 190 -21.90 -4.03 7.12
CA TYR A 190 -20.66 -4.80 7.20
C TYR A 190 -19.44 -3.91 7.02
N ARG A 191 -19.45 -3.01 6.04
CA ARG A 191 -18.36 -2.05 5.78
C ARG A 191 -18.21 -1.05 6.92
N LEU A 192 -19.30 -0.57 7.50
CA LEU A 192 -19.29 0.31 8.67
C LEU A 192 -18.80 -0.43 9.92
N TYR A 193 -19.18 -1.69 10.09
CA TYR A 193 -18.72 -2.56 11.17
C TYR A 193 -17.21 -2.80 11.06
N GLN A 194 -16.72 -3.17 9.88
CA GLN A 194 -15.29 -3.29 9.57
C GLN A 194 -14.56 -1.98 9.89
N ARG A 195 -15.06 -0.85 9.39
CA ARG A 195 -14.46 0.48 9.65
C ARG A 195 -14.44 0.82 11.15
N ARG A 196 -15.49 0.45 11.90
CA ARG A 196 -15.54 0.63 13.36
C ARG A 196 -14.57 -0.29 14.08
N ARG A 197 -14.44 -1.55 13.65
CA ARG A 197 -13.52 -2.53 14.22
C ARG A 197 -12.07 -2.12 14.00
N GLU A 198 -11.73 -1.70 12.78
CA GLU A 198 -10.42 -1.15 12.44
C GLU A 198 -10.10 0.07 13.30
N ARG A 199 -11.05 1.02 13.43
CA ARG A 199 -10.89 2.20 14.30
C ARG A 199 -10.72 1.85 15.77
N ARG A 200 -11.43 0.84 16.28
CA ARG A 200 -11.31 0.35 17.66
C ARG A 200 -9.94 -0.28 17.89
N GLN A 201 -9.49 -1.19 17.02
CA GLN A 201 -8.17 -1.81 17.11
C GLN A 201 -7.04 -0.77 17.09
N LEU A 202 -7.17 0.28 16.27
CA LEU A 202 -6.22 1.39 16.24
C LEU A 202 -6.28 2.26 17.50
N ALA A 203 -7.47 2.54 18.02
CA ALA A 203 -7.65 3.28 19.27
C ALA A 203 -7.09 2.50 20.47
N ASP A 204 -7.29 1.18 20.50
CA ASP A 204 -6.77 0.27 21.52
C ASP A 204 -5.25 0.17 21.43
N ALA A 205 -4.68 0.06 20.22
CA ALA A 205 -3.23 0.09 20.01
C ALA A 205 -2.61 1.43 20.42
N THR A 206 -3.30 2.55 20.16
CA THR A 206 -2.85 3.90 20.56
C THR A 206 -2.95 4.09 22.08
N SER A 207 -3.96 3.49 22.72
CA SER A 207 -4.18 3.55 24.17
C SER A 207 -3.19 2.66 24.92
N ALA A 208 -2.92 1.45 24.43
CA ALA A 208 -1.85 0.58 24.90
C ALA A 208 -0.48 1.25 24.77
N GLN A 209 -0.26 2.01 23.69
CA GLN A 209 0.97 2.75 23.47
C GLN A 209 1.09 4.01 24.35
N ARG A 210 -0.01 4.66 24.74
CA ARG A 210 -0.01 5.74 25.76
C ARG A 210 0.18 5.20 27.19
N ALA A 211 -0.39 4.02 27.50
CA ALA A 211 -0.16 3.34 28.76
C ALA A 211 1.30 2.86 28.90
N ALA A 212 1.92 2.42 27.80
CA ALA A 212 3.35 2.15 27.73
C ALA A 212 4.22 3.43 27.64
N GLY A 213 3.60 4.56 27.31
CA GLY A 213 4.22 5.87 27.08
C GLY A 213 4.30 6.74 28.33
N GLY A 214 4.59 6.15 29.49
CA GLY A 214 5.17 6.93 30.59
C GLY A 214 6.52 7.46 30.13
N TRP A 215 6.61 8.75 29.79
CA TRP A 215 7.86 9.41 29.45
C TRP A 215 8.79 9.41 30.67
N ARG A 216 9.60 8.36 30.82
CA ARG A 216 10.87 8.48 31.55
C ARG A 216 11.79 9.27 30.63
N ARG A 217 12.29 10.42 31.10
CA ARG A 217 13.49 11.07 30.55
C ARG A 217 14.60 10.03 30.61
N ILE A 218 14.88 9.38 29.50
CA ILE A 218 16.06 8.54 29.34
C ILE A 218 17.09 9.40 28.61
N ALA A 219 18.33 9.31 29.05
CA ALA A 219 19.53 10.01 28.57
C ALA A 219 19.66 10.00 27.02
N PRO A 220 20.56 10.80 26.40
CA PRO A 220 20.48 11.11 24.97
C PRO A 220 20.50 9.83 24.13
N SER A 221 19.38 9.55 23.49
CA SER A 221 19.20 8.37 22.62
C SER A 221 19.96 8.58 21.33
N LEU A 222 20.77 7.60 20.96
CA LEU A 222 21.43 7.59 19.66
C LEU A 222 20.39 7.28 18.57
N VAL A 223 20.27 8.14 17.57
CA VAL A 223 19.33 7.94 16.46
C VAL A 223 20.09 7.43 15.25
N LEU A 224 19.62 6.33 14.65
CA LEU A 224 20.21 5.72 13.46
C LEU A 224 19.24 5.80 12.29
N ASP A 225 19.77 6.20 11.14
CA ASP A 225 19.05 6.40 9.89
C ASP A 225 19.29 5.20 8.96
N ALA A 226 18.32 4.29 8.90
CA ALA A 226 18.39 3.08 8.07
C ALA A 226 17.81 3.30 6.66
N ARG A 227 18.05 4.47 6.07
CA ARG A 227 17.72 4.76 4.67
C ARG A 227 18.88 4.36 3.77
N PRO A 228 18.64 3.80 2.57
CA PRO A 228 19.71 3.59 1.61
C PRO A 228 20.33 4.92 1.17
N ASP A 229 21.64 4.92 0.86
CA ASP A 229 22.50 6.07 0.51
C ASP A 229 22.12 6.85 -0.76
N THR A 230 20.87 6.73 -1.22
CA THR A 230 20.36 7.49 -2.37
C THR A 230 19.49 8.65 -1.89
N PRO A 231 20.05 9.87 -1.69
CA PRO A 231 19.32 11.05 -1.22
C PRO A 231 18.30 11.63 -2.21
N ALA A 232 17.98 10.92 -3.30
CA ALA A 232 17.17 11.44 -4.41
C ALA A 232 15.70 11.75 -4.06
N PHE A 233 15.17 11.18 -2.97
CA PHE A 233 13.72 11.26 -2.67
C PHE A 233 13.34 12.06 -1.41
N GLU A 234 14.24 12.28 -0.45
CA GLU A 234 13.93 13.04 0.79
C GLU A 234 15.22 13.58 1.46
N PRO A 235 15.64 14.83 1.15
CA PRO A 235 16.93 15.38 1.60
C PRO A 235 16.92 15.85 3.05
N ARG A 236 16.02 15.33 3.90
CA ARG A 236 15.88 15.73 5.30
C ARG A 236 16.11 14.53 6.22
N ARG A 237 16.73 14.73 7.38
CA ARG A 237 16.99 13.70 8.41
C ARG A 237 16.54 14.16 9.80
N ILE A 238 16.40 13.24 10.74
CA ILE A 238 16.24 13.59 12.16
C ILE A 238 17.57 14.23 12.63
N PRO A 239 17.55 15.37 13.37
CA PRO A 239 18.77 16.04 13.80
C PRO A 239 19.68 15.12 14.62
N GLY A 240 20.96 15.05 14.24
CA GLY A 240 21.96 14.22 14.92
C GLY A 240 21.85 12.72 14.65
N ALA A 241 21.07 12.30 13.65
CA ALA A 241 21.00 10.90 13.24
C ALA A 241 22.25 10.47 12.47
N LEU A 242 22.81 9.31 12.83
CA LEU A 242 23.93 8.67 12.12
C LEU A 242 23.41 7.76 11.01
N ALA A 243 24.03 7.78 9.84
CA ALA A 243 23.71 6.88 8.75
C ALA A 243 24.01 5.43 9.12
N LEU A 244 23.10 4.52 8.77
CA LEU A 244 23.22 3.09 8.95
C LEU A 244 22.86 2.39 7.64
N ASP A 245 23.80 1.63 7.07
CA ASP A 245 23.51 0.76 5.94
C ASP A 245 22.57 -0.39 6.40
N PRO A 246 21.34 -0.50 5.86
CA PRO A 246 20.41 -1.58 6.20
C PRO A 246 20.92 -2.97 5.79
N HIS A 247 21.83 -3.05 4.81
CA HIS A 247 22.37 -4.32 4.32
C HIS A 247 23.55 -4.82 5.15
N SER A 248 24.28 -3.93 5.82
CA SER A 248 25.42 -4.25 6.68
C SER A 248 25.32 -3.64 8.09
N PRO A 249 24.23 -3.86 8.84
CA PRO A 249 23.99 -3.18 10.13
C PRO A 249 24.95 -3.58 11.26
N GLU A 250 25.83 -4.56 11.00
CA GLU A 250 26.81 -5.10 11.94
C GLU A 250 28.12 -4.29 11.97
N GLN A 251 28.33 -3.40 11.00
CA GLN A 251 29.52 -2.55 10.92
C GLN A 251 29.53 -1.39 11.94
N ILE A 252 28.46 -1.25 12.73
CA ILE A 252 28.40 -0.27 13.81
C ILE A 252 29.36 -0.68 14.94
N ASP A 253 30.12 0.29 15.44
CA ASP A 253 31.07 0.11 16.56
C ASP A 253 30.39 -0.54 17.78
N GLY A 254 31.00 -1.61 18.29
CA GLY A 254 30.55 -2.34 19.46
C GLY A 254 30.43 -1.48 20.73
N ALA A 255 31.12 -0.33 20.78
CA ALA A 255 30.98 0.67 21.85
C ALA A 255 29.53 1.21 21.97
N LEU A 256 28.74 1.17 20.89
CA LEU A 256 27.37 1.71 20.87
C LEU A 256 26.34 0.76 21.51
N ARG A 257 26.71 -0.48 21.86
CA ARG A 257 25.85 -1.43 22.61
C ARG A 257 25.41 -0.90 23.98
N ALA A 258 26.16 0.04 24.54
CA ALA A 258 25.86 0.69 25.82
C ALA A 258 24.90 1.89 25.72
N HIS A 259 24.44 2.25 24.51
CA HIS A 259 23.52 3.37 24.30
C HIS A 259 22.08 2.88 24.08
N ASP A 260 21.11 3.72 24.40
CA ASP A 260 19.72 3.54 23.94
C ASP A 260 19.64 3.97 22.48
N ILE A 261 19.40 3.02 21.57
CA ILE A 261 19.41 3.22 20.13
C ILE A 261 17.98 3.25 19.58
N VAL A 262 17.69 4.24 18.75
CA VAL A 262 16.43 4.35 17.99
C VAL A 262 16.74 4.32 16.50
N ILE A 263 16.25 3.30 15.78
CA ILE A 263 16.39 3.20 14.32
C ILE A 263 15.12 3.69 13.65
N TYR A 264 15.23 4.51 12.61
CA TYR A 264 14.10 4.89 11.76
C TYR A 264 14.40 4.65 10.27
N CYS A 265 13.34 4.59 9.47
CA CYS A 265 13.39 4.48 8.01
C CYS A 265 12.27 5.35 7.41
N ILE A 266 12.20 5.49 6.09
CA ILE A 266 11.08 6.15 5.38
C ILE A 266 9.88 5.22 5.18
N CYS A 267 10.03 3.90 5.37
CA CYS A 267 8.92 2.97 5.20
C CYS A 267 7.77 3.27 6.19
N PRO A 268 6.51 3.46 5.72
CA PRO A 268 5.37 3.80 6.57
C PRO A 268 5.10 2.79 7.70
N ASP A 269 5.37 1.51 7.43
CA ASP A 269 5.21 0.41 8.38
C ASP A 269 6.46 0.11 9.20
N SER A 270 7.53 0.89 9.03
CA SER A 270 8.82 0.67 9.70
C SER A 270 9.40 -0.74 9.47
N ALA A 271 8.99 -1.45 8.40
CA ALA A 271 9.41 -2.82 8.10
C ALA A 271 10.94 -2.99 8.09
N THR A 272 11.65 -2.15 7.34
CA THR A 272 13.13 -2.11 7.32
C THR A 272 13.71 -1.79 8.70
N ALA A 273 13.15 -0.83 9.43
CA ALA A 273 13.62 -0.50 10.77
C ALA A 273 13.41 -1.64 11.77
N VAL A 274 12.32 -2.41 11.65
CA VAL A 274 12.03 -3.59 12.46
C VAL A 274 12.97 -4.74 12.13
N GLU A 275 13.22 -5.00 10.84
CA GLU A 275 14.16 -6.05 10.40
C GLU A 275 15.59 -5.76 10.88
N VAL A 276 16.06 -4.53 10.69
CA VAL A 276 17.39 -4.09 11.16
C VAL A 276 17.47 -4.17 12.69
N THR A 277 16.42 -3.76 13.40
CA THR A 277 16.35 -3.89 14.87
C THR A 277 16.45 -5.36 15.31
N GLN A 278 15.78 -6.29 14.63
CA GLN A 278 15.84 -7.71 14.95
C GLN A 278 17.24 -8.30 14.71
N ARG A 279 17.87 -7.95 13.58
CA ARG A 279 19.24 -8.39 13.24
C ARG A 279 20.30 -7.84 14.20
N MET A 280 20.15 -6.59 14.64
CA MET A 280 21.03 -6.04 15.67
C MET A 280 20.79 -6.68 17.05
N ARG A 281 19.55 -7.05 17.40
CA ARG A 281 19.27 -7.78 18.64
C ARG A 281 19.94 -9.15 18.68
N SER A 282 19.96 -9.90 17.58
CA SER A 282 20.69 -11.17 17.51
C SER A 282 22.20 -11.01 17.70
N ASN A 283 22.74 -9.81 17.44
CA ASN A 283 24.16 -9.47 17.62
C ASN A 283 24.47 -8.80 18.98
N GLY A 284 23.56 -8.88 19.94
CA GLY A 284 23.81 -8.47 21.33
C GLY A 284 23.46 -7.00 21.66
N TYR A 285 22.77 -6.29 20.77
CA TYR A 285 22.21 -4.97 21.08
C TYR A 285 20.89 -5.12 21.84
N THR A 286 20.89 -4.82 23.14
CA THR A 286 19.74 -5.07 24.03
C THR A 286 18.79 -3.88 24.16
N ARG A 287 19.30 -2.65 23.99
CA ARG A 287 18.55 -1.39 24.15
C ARG A 287 18.26 -0.70 22.83
N ILE A 288 17.64 -1.44 21.90
CA ILE A 288 17.35 -0.96 20.54
C ILE A 288 15.85 -1.02 20.21
N ARG A 289 15.35 0.04 19.57
CA ARG A 289 13.92 0.23 19.24
C ARG A 289 13.77 0.80 17.83
N ALA A 290 12.73 0.34 17.11
CA ALA A 290 12.34 0.92 15.83
C ALA A 290 11.36 2.09 16.04
N LEU A 291 11.59 3.23 15.37
CA LEU A 291 10.69 4.38 15.36
C LEU A 291 9.49 4.08 14.47
N ARG A 292 8.34 3.86 15.11
CA ARG A 292 7.08 3.53 14.43
C ARG A 292 6.60 4.68 13.53
N GLY A 293 6.41 4.40 12.25
CA GLY A 293 5.96 5.37 11.24
C GLY A 293 7.06 6.25 10.65
N GLY A 294 8.33 6.03 11.05
CA GLY A 294 9.49 6.61 10.36
C GLY A 294 9.59 8.13 10.41
N LEU A 295 10.34 8.69 9.46
CA LEU A 295 10.55 10.13 9.29
C LEU A 295 9.23 10.89 9.02
N ASP A 296 8.31 10.27 8.29
CA ASP A 296 7.01 10.86 7.96
C ASP A 296 6.14 11.10 9.20
N ALA A 297 6.15 10.15 10.14
CA ALA A 297 5.43 10.30 11.41
C ALA A 297 6.10 11.31 12.34
N TRP A 298 7.42 11.51 12.22
CA TRP A 298 8.18 12.51 12.95
C TRP A 298 7.84 13.93 12.45
N GLN A 299 7.91 14.16 11.15
CA GLN A 299 7.58 15.44 10.52
C GLN A 299 6.10 15.82 10.72
N ARG A 300 5.17 14.87 10.60
CA ARG A 300 3.73 15.11 10.82
C ARG A 300 3.39 15.60 12.23
N ARG A 301 4.26 15.32 13.21
CA ARG A 301 4.13 15.80 14.59
C ARG A 301 4.77 17.17 14.82
N GLY A 302 5.36 17.78 13.78
CA GLY A 302 6.01 19.09 13.86
C GLY A 302 7.39 19.06 14.52
N PHE A 303 8.02 17.89 14.61
CA PHE A 303 9.36 17.78 15.17
C PHE A 303 10.45 18.29 14.20
N PRO A 304 11.58 18.80 14.71
CA PRO A 304 12.63 19.40 13.88
C PRO A 304 13.29 18.35 12.97
N VAL A 305 13.73 18.80 11.79
CA VAL A 305 14.48 18.02 10.80
C VAL A 305 15.64 18.84 10.24
N GLU A 306 16.73 18.17 9.89
CA GLU A 306 17.94 18.76 9.33
C GLU A 306 18.05 18.42 7.83
N ALA A 307 18.61 19.32 7.01
CA ALA A 307 18.87 19.03 5.60
C ALA A 307 20.17 18.22 5.45
N LEU A 308 20.15 17.21 4.58
CA LEU A 308 21.33 16.43 4.19
C LEU A 308 22.25 17.34 3.35
N THR A 309 23.36 17.78 3.91
CA THR A 309 24.44 18.42 3.15
C THR A 309 25.22 17.36 2.37
N PRO A 310 25.65 17.60 1.12
CA PRO A 310 26.38 16.63 0.30
C PRO A 310 27.77 16.18 0.81
N ALA A 311 28.15 16.51 2.05
CA ALA A 311 29.48 16.26 2.61
C ALA A 311 29.56 15.06 3.57
N ASP A 312 28.44 14.41 3.89
CA ASP A 312 28.41 13.23 4.77
C ASP A 312 28.50 11.93 3.93
N GLU A 313 29.53 11.80 3.09
CA GLU A 313 29.99 10.47 2.68
C GLU A 313 30.70 9.81 3.88
N PRO A 314 30.55 8.49 4.13
CA PRO A 314 31.39 7.78 5.09
C PRO A 314 32.82 7.65 4.53
N GLY A 315 33.56 8.74 4.61
CA GLY A 315 34.98 8.81 4.29
C GLY A 315 35.79 8.14 5.38
N ILE A 316 36.20 6.89 5.14
CA ILE A 316 37.43 6.33 5.72
C ILE A 316 38.54 7.37 5.48
N GLY A 317 39.20 7.77 6.57
CA GLY A 317 39.99 8.99 6.65
C GLY A 317 40.95 9.26 5.49
N LYS A 318 40.83 10.46 4.92
CA LYS A 318 41.99 11.19 4.40
C LYS A 318 42.30 12.33 5.36
N ARG A 319 43.35 12.14 6.16
CA ARG A 319 44.02 13.20 6.91
C ARG A 319 44.24 14.40 5.98
N ALA A 320 43.73 15.57 6.37
CA ALA A 320 44.21 16.82 5.81
C ALA A 320 45.73 16.93 6.06
N PRO A 321 46.53 17.40 5.08
CA PRO A 321 47.95 17.61 5.31
C PRO A 321 48.13 18.70 6.38
N PRO A 322 49.09 18.55 7.31
CA PRO A 322 49.33 19.55 8.34
C PRO A 322 49.77 20.88 7.70
N PRO A 323 49.43 22.03 8.30
CA PRO A 323 49.94 23.30 7.84
C PRO A 323 51.47 23.30 7.90
N ARG A 324 52.12 23.74 6.82
CA ARG A 324 53.56 23.99 6.77
C ARG A 324 53.90 25.09 7.78
N GLY A 325 54.27 24.67 8.98
CA GLY A 325 54.84 25.48 10.04
C GLY A 325 56.35 25.27 10.07
N ASP A 326 57.05 26.39 10.15
CA ASP A 326 58.47 26.63 10.07
C ASP A 326 59.37 25.74 10.96
N ALA A 327 60.61 25.59 10.51
CA ALA A 327 61.68 24.79 11.06
C ALA A 327 62.00 25.08 12.54
N ARG A 328 62.32 24.01 13.30
CA ARG A 328 63.55 23.83 14.13
C ARG A 328 63.36 22.69 15.14
N GLY A 329 64.36 21.81 15.23
CA GLY A 329 64.52 20.89 16.37
C GLY A 329 64.37 19.41 16.05
N ALA A 330 65.25 18.87 15.20
CA ALA A 330 65.44 17.43 15.07
C ALA A 330 66.12 16.86 16.32
N ILE A 331 65.52 15.84 16.96
CA ILE A 331 66.24 14.89 17.81
C ILE A 331 65.78 13.47 17.42
N THR A 332 66.64 12.79 16.69
CA THR A 332 66.55 11.37 16.32
C THR A 332 67.00 10.49 17.49
N LEU A 333 66.23 9.47 17.86
CA LEU A 333 66.76 8.29 18.54
C LEU A 333 66.32 6.99 17.83
N ARG A 334 67.36 6.22 17.48
CA ARG A 334 67.37 4.96 16.73
C ARG A 334 66.77 3.80 17.54
N GLY A 335 66.12 2.87 16.85
CA GLY A 335 65.82 1.52 17.35
C GLY A 335 65.98 0.49 16.22
N PHE A 336 66.96 -0.39 16.36
CA PHE A 336 67.43 -1.38 15.40
C PHE A 336 66.42 -2.53 15.13
N ALA A 337 66.39 -3.02 13.89
CA ALA A 337 65.78 -4.31 13.51
C ALA A 337 66.88 -5.39 13.36
N PRO A 338 66.64 -6.67 13.74
CA PRO A 338 67.57 -7.75 13.46
C PRO A 338 67.37 -8.33 12.04
N ARG A 339 68.49 -8.58 11.36
CA ARG A 339 68.61 -9.12 9.99
C ARG A 339 68.40 -10.63 9.96
N SER A 340 67.81 -11.10 8.86
CA SER A 340 67.75 -12.51 8.46
C SER A 340 69.15 -13.05 8.12
N SER A 341 69.47 -14.26 8.60
CA SER A 341 70.59 -15.07 8.12
C SER A 341 70.08 -16.13 7.15
N ALA A 342 70.64 -16.12 5.94
CA ALA A 342 70.65 -17.24 5.01
C ALA A 342 72.00 -17.99 5.16
N GLY A 343 71.97 -19.31 5.01
CA GLY A 343 73.12 -20.20 4.83
C GLY A 343 72.57 -21.57 4.43
N THR A 344 72.60 -21.89 3.13
CA THR A 344 73.52 -22.83 2.44
C THR A 344 73.29 -24.28 2.80
#